data_AF-A0A5X0KI52-F1
#
_entry.id   AF-A0A5X0KI52-F1
#
_cell.length_a   1.000
_cell.length_b   1.000
_cell.length_c   1.000
_cell.angle_alpha   90.00
_cell.angle_beta   90.00
_cell.angle_gamma   90.00
#
_symmetry.space_group_name_H-M   'P 1'
#
loop_
_entity.id
_entity.type
_entity.pdbx_description
1 polymer ?
#
loop_
_entity_poly.entity_id
_entity_poly.type
_entity_poly.pdbx_seq_one_letter_code
_entity_poly.pdbx_strand_id
1 'polypeptide(L)'
;MFKRNNKKSPANIKESLDENADRFYKMFRIHTTSKVVISLLALAAAGVSAFNIYDKYQESEGRMDHIAVVRISGEMGTGSEVGDGSVIATALAKAYNNPHAKAVIIEAESGGGGPSDAIIIYRQINALRSHQQKIERVSHAESTSKPRNTSDHSASRSQADSNAELSKRNTLDVLSAGSGHFISDMENSYKPIIVSVKGICASACYYAVSPADAIFADSSALTGSIGVRMDHWNLSRVMDTVGVKNEPLTAGEFKDALDPYHPLSDATRDFMQKQILDAMHEQFIADVEQGRGKKLLSRPEADAVALYSGRVWTTQQAIRYGLIDGDLTPVEVRSRLSQMYSTTIFKTYNEPQRSLRSALGMLMSLSTNVETLAGTTSRILDSVQATSYPTVR
;
A
#
# COMPACT_ATOMS: atom_id res chain seq x y z
N MET A 1 -36.10 -19.56 -49.58
CA MET A 1 -37.25 -19.51 -50.51
C MET A 1 -38.14 -18.34 -50.10
N PHE A 2 -37.82 -17.11 -50.51
CA PHE A 2 -38.66 -15.93 -50.20
C PHE A 2 -39.75 -15.81 -51.26
N LYS A 3 -41.01 -16.09 -50.90
CA LYS A 3 -42.17 -15.81 -51.76
C LYS A 3 -42.21 -14.31 -52.06
N ARG A 4 -42.00 -13.92 -53.31
CA ARG A 4 -42.27 -12.57 -53.81
C ARG A 4 -43.79 -12.36 -53.71
N ASN A 5 -44.25 -11.65 -52.69
CA ASN A 5 -45.64 -11.22 -52.61
C ASN A 5 -45.90 -10.26 -53.78
N ASN A 6 -46.72 -10.69 -54.73
CA ASN A 6 -47.12 -9.90 -55.88
C ASN A 6 -48.14 -8.84 -55.41
N LYS A 7 -47.64 -7.74 -54.85
CA LYS A 7 -48.49 -6.60 -54.46
C LYS A 7 -49.03 -5.94 -55.74
N LYS A 8 -50.36 -5.83 -55.84
CA LYS A 8 -51.04 -5.10 -56.92
C LYS A 8 -50.53 -3.66 -56.97
N SER A 9 -50.27 -3.15 -58.18
CA SER A 9 -49.96 -1.74 -58.39
C SER A 9 -51.16 -0.87 -58.01
N PRO A 10 -50.95 0.30 -57.35
CA PRO A 10 -52.03 1.16 -56.87
C PRO A 10 -52.89 1.66 -58.03
N ALA A 11 -54.21 1.68 -57.86
CA ALA A 11 -55.15 1.98 -58.95
C ALA A 11 -55.27 3.47 -59.24
N ASN A 12 -54.85 4.34 -58.31
CA ASN A 12 -54.85 5.79 -58.47
C ASN A 12 -53.77 6.48 -57.63
N ILE A 13 -53.50 7.76 -57.93
CA ILE A 13 -52.45 8.57 -57.29
C ILE A 13 -52.64 8.67 -55.78
N LYS A 14 -53.90 8.72 -55.31
CA LYS A 14 -54.23 8.82 -53.89
C LYS A 14 -53.84 7.55 -53.12
N GLU A 15 -54.14 6.38 -53.66
CA GLU A 15 -53.77 5.08 -53.08
C GLU A 15 -52.24 4.86 -53.09
N SER A 16 -51.55 5.33 -54.12
CA SER A 16 -50.08 5.32 -54.17
C SER A 16 -49.44 6.26 -53.14
N LEU A 17 -50.05 7.41 -52.87
CA LEU A 17 -49.58 8.34 -51.84
C LEU A 17 -49.80 7.76 -50.44
N ASP A 18 -50.96 7.17 -50.18
CA ASP A 18 -51.29 6.56 -48.89
C ASP A 18 -50.40 5.33 -48.60
N GLU A 19 -50.14 4.47 -49.59
CA GLU A 19 -49.27 3.30 -49.38
C GLU A 19 -47.80 3.70 -49.13
N ASN A 20 -47.31 4.75 -49.82
CA ASN A 20 -45.96 5.27 -49.58
C ASN A 20 -45.87 6.03 -48.25
N ALA A 21 -46.92 6.75 -47.84
CA ALA A 21 -46.99 7.39 -46.54
C ALA A 21 -46.99 6.35 -45.42
N ASP A 22 -47.75 5.25 -45.53
CA ASP A 22 -47.76 4.18 -44.52
C ASP A 22 -46.41 3.45 -44.42
N ARG A 23 -45.72 3.22 -45.55
CA ARG A 23 -44.33 2.72 -45.55
C ARG A 23 -43.36 3.70 -44.90
N PHE A 24 -43.49 5.00 -45.20
CA PHE A 24 -42.66 6.04 -44.59
C PHE A 24 -42.90 6.12 -43.07
N TYR A 25 -44.15 6.10 -42.61
CA TYR A 25 -44.48 6.09 -41.19
C TYR A 25 -43.99 4.83 -40.46
N LYS A 26 -44.06 3.65 -41.10
CA LYS A 26 -43.49 2.41 -40.55
C LYS A 26 -41.97 2.47 -40.45
N MET A 27 -41.28 2.91 -41.51
CA MET A 27 -39.82 3.09 -41.50
C MET A 27 -39.39 4.15 -40.47
N PHE A 28 -40.11 5.27 -40.41
CA PHE A 28 -39.86 6.35 -39.47
C PHE A 28 -40.05 5.88 -38.02
N ARG A 29 -41.15 5.15 -37.72
CA ARG A 29 -41.37 4.53 -36.40
C ARG A 29 -40.26 3.56 -36.05
N ILE A 30 -39.90 2.63 -36.94
CA ILE A 30 -38.82 1.67 -36.68
C ILE A 30 -37.50 2.39 -36.40
N HIS A 31 -37.18 3.44 -37.16
CA HIS A 31 -35.96 4.23 -36.96
C HIS A 31 -35.98 5.00 -35.63
N THR A 32 -37.09 5.65 -35.30
CA THR A 32 -37.23 6.39 -34.03
C THR A 32 -37.27 5.45 -32.83
N THR A 33 -38.01 4.35 -32.89
CA THR A 33 -38.04 3.35 -31.81
C THR A 33 -36.68 2.69 -31.63
N SER A 34 -35.96 2.38 -32.73
CA SER A 34 -34.61 1.81 -32.63
C SER A 34 -33.63 2.80 -32.00
N LYS A 35 -33.68 4.08 -32.37
CA LYS A 35 -32.87 5.14 -31.74
C LYS A 35 -33.18 5.28 -30.26
N VAL A 36 -34.46 5.31 -29.87
CA VAL A 36 -34.85 5.43 -28.45
C VAL A 36 -34.36 4.22 -27.65
N VAL A 37 -34.54 3.00 -28.18
CA VAL A 37 -34.07 1.77 -27.51
C VAL A 37 -32.55 1.75 -27.38
N ILE A 38 -31.81 2.08 -28.45
CA ILE A 38 -30.34 2.16 -28.43
C ILE A 38 -29.87 3.23 -27.44
N SER A 39 -30.49 4.41 -27.41
CA SER A 39 -30.17 5.47 -26.45
C SER A 39 -30.44 5.04 -25.01
N LEU A 40 -31.55 4.34 -24.74
CA LEU A 40 -31.85 3.81 -23.40
C LEU A 40 -30.84 2.74 -22.98
N LEU A 41 -30.44 1.85 -23.89
CA LEU A 41 -29.39 0.85 -23.64
C LEU A 41 -28.03 1.51 -23.39
N ALA A 42 -27.70 2.57 -24.13
CA ALA A 42 -26.47 3.34 -23.93
C ALA A 42 -26.47 4.06 -22.58
N LEU A 43 -27.60 4.65 -22.17
CA LEU A 43 -27.76 5.27 -20.85
C LEU A 43 -27.67 4.24 -19.72
N ALA A 44 -28.27 3.07 -19.88
CA ALA A 44 -28.17 1.97 -18.92
C ALA A 44 -26.71 1.47 -18.81
N ALA A 45 -26.02 1.28 -19.93
CA ALA A 45 -24.61 0.88 -19.96
C ALA A 45 -23.70 1.95 -19.33
N ALA A 46 -23.96 3.24 -19.58
CA ALA A 46 -23.26 4.34 -18.94
C ALA A 46 -23.52 4.39 -17.43
N GLY A 47 -24.76 4.12 -17.00
CA GLY A 47 -25.13 4.02 -15.58
C GLY A 47 -24.39 2.88 -14.87
N VAL A 48 -24.36 1.68 -15.46
CA VAL A 48 -23.61 0.52 -14.93
C VAL A 48 -22.10 0.83 -14.88
N SER A 49 -21.57 1.46 -15.92
CA SER A 49 -20.16 1.86 -15.98
C SER A 49 -19.83 2.89 -14.89
N ALA A 50 -20.67 3.91 -14.71
CA ALA A 50 -20.51 4.91 -13.67
C ALA A 50 -20.62 4.32 -12.26
N PHE A 51 -21.53 3.37 -12.06
CA PHE A 51 -21.66 2.63 -10.79
C PHE A 51 -20.39 1.81 -10.49
N ASN A 52 -19.89 1.03 -11.46
CA ASN A 52 -18.65 0.27 -11.30
C ASN A 52 -17.43 1.17 -11.04
N ILE A 53 -17.36 2.33 -11.70
CA ILE A 53 -16.31 3.32 -11.46
C ILE A 53 -16.43 3.91 -10.05
N TYR A 54 -17.64 4.22 -9.60
CA TYR A 54 -17.90 4.76 -8.28
C TYR A 54 -17.56 3.74 -7.18
N ASP A 55 -17.96 2.48 -7.34
CA ASP A 55 -17.67 1.41 -6.39
C ASP A 55 -16.15 1.19 -6.26
N LYS A 56 -15.46 1.09 -7.41
CA LYS A 56 -13.99 1.01 -7.46
C LYS A 56 -13.31 2.25 -6.88
N TYR A 57 -13.94 3.43 -7.00
CA TYR A 57 -13.45 4.66 -6.37
C TYR A 57 -13.56 4.59 -4.84
N GLN A 58 -14.69 4.10 -4.31
CA GLN A 58 -14.87 3.93 -2.86
C GLN A 58 -13.86 2.92 -2.27
N GLU A 59 -13.63 1.80 -2.97
CA GLU A 59 -12.57 0.85 -2.61
C GLU A 59 -11.18 1.53 -2.60
N SER A 60 -10.86 2.28 -3.65
CA SER A 60 -9.57 2.98 -3.77
C SER A 60 -9.37 4.06 -2.70
N GLU A 61 -10.44 4.71 -2.26
CA GLU A 61 -10.43 5.72 -1.19
C GLU A 61 -10.47 5.08 0.22
N GLY A 62 -10.64 3.75 0.32
CA GLY A 62 -10.59 3.03 1.59
C GLY A 62 -11.81 3.35 2.47
N ARG A 63 -12.97 3.51 1.84
CA ARG A 63 -14.26 3.81 2.48
C ARG A 63 -15.11 2.56 2.74
N MET A 64 -14.59 1.39 2.38
CA MET A 64 -15.15 0.06 2.65
C MET A 64 -14.21 -0.68 3.59
N ASP A 65 -14.72 -1.65 4.35
CA ASP A 65 -13.90 -2.46 5.27
C ASP A 65 -12.81 -3.23 4.51
N HIS A 66 -11.56 -3.03 4.90
CA HIS A 66 -10.40 -3.52 4.17
C HIS A 66 -9.21 -3.83 5.08
N ILE A 67 -8.25 -4.56 4.53
CA ILE A 67 -6.91 -4.69 5.11
C ILE A 67 -6.02 -3.61 4.51
N ALA A 68 -5.41 -2.78 5.37
CA ALA A 68 -4.53 -1.72 4.93
C ALA A 68 -3.11 -2.26 4.69
N VAL A 69 -2.56 -2.00 3.51
CA VAL A 69 -1.22 -2.44 3.09
C VAL A 69 -0.28 -1.24 3.08
N VAL A 70 0.88 -1.39 3.71
CA VAL A 70 2.02 -0.47 3.57
C VAL A 70 3.21 -1.28 3.07
N ARG A 71 3.92 -0.79 2.06
CA ARG A 71 5.06 -1.50 1.48
C ARG A 71 6.38 -0.89 1.92
N ILE A 72 7.35 -1.74 2.26
CA ILE A 72 8.76 -1.38 2.39
C ILE A 72 9.50 -2.19 1.32
N SER A 73 10.05 -1.53 0.30
CA SER A 73 10.64 -2.23 -0.85
C SER A 73 11.93 -1.55 -1.31
N GLY A 74 12.94 -2.35 -1.63
CA GLY A 74 14.23 -1.86 -2.10
C GLY A 74 15.08 -1.27 -0.97
N GLU A 75 16.02 -0.39 -1.34
CA GLU A 75 16.86 0.30 -0.35
C GLU A 75 16.04 1.35 0.42
N MET A 76 16.24 1.41 1.73
CA MET A 76 15.62 2.41 2.60
C MET A 76 16.44 3.70 2.62
N GLY A 77 15.82 4.81 2.26
CA GLY A 77 16.49 6.10 2.18
C GLY A 77 15.59 7.19 1.61
N THR A 78 16.00 8.43 1.86
CA THR A 78 15.30 9.64 1.44
C THR A 78 14.96 9.63 -0.06
N GLY A 79 13.72 10.00 -0.39
CA GLY A 79 13.28 10.18 -1.77
C GLY A 79 12.73 8.91 -2.45
N SER A 80 12.75 7.75 -1.78
CA SER A 80 12.06 6.54 -2.23
C SER A 80 10.63 6.49 -1.67
N GLU A 81 9.59 6.41 -2.51
CA GLU A 81 8.20 6.30 -2.03
C GLU A 81 7.93 5.05 -1.16
N VAL A 82 8.77 4.03 -1.30
CA VAL A 82 8.67 2.72 -0.62
C VAL A 82 9.88 2.43 0.28
N GLY A 83 10.79 3.39 0.43
CA GLY A 83 11.99 3.27 1.27
C GLY A 83 12.25 4.47 2.18
N ASP A 84 11.59 5.60 1.94
CA ASP A 84 11.67 6.81 2.76
C ASP A 84 10.84 6.64 4.03
N GLY A 85 11.49 6.80 5.18
CA GLY A 85 10.90 6.56 6.48
C GLY A 85 9.72 7.49 6.77
N SER A 86 9.75 8.74 6.29
CA SER A 86 8.68 9.71 6.52
C SER A 86 7.43 9.37 5.70
N VAL A 87 7.60 8.92 4.46
CA VAL A 87 6.50 8.46 3.61
C VAL A 87 5.85 7.23 4.22
N ILE A 88 6.64 6.23 4.61
CA ILE A 88 6.14 4.99 5.22
C ILE A 88 5.45 5.27 6.55
N ALA A 89 6.04 6.07 7.44
CA ALA A 89 5.43 6.43 8.72
C ALA A 89 4.10 7.18 8.54
N THR A 90 4.03 8.10 7.57
CA THR A 90 2.78 8.81 7.24
C THR A 90 1.72 7.84 6.70
N ALA A 91 2.11 6.90 5.83
CA ALA A 91 1.22 5.88 5.31
C ALA A 91 0.69 4.96 6.43
N LEU A 92 1.55 4.54 7.37
CA LEU A 92 1.17 3.77 8.55
C LEU A 92 0.17 4.53 9.42
N ALA A 93 0.42 5.81 9.69
CA ALA A 93 -0.51 6.65 10.44
C ALA A 93 -1.87 6.76 9.74
N LYS A 94 -1.88 6.99 8.42
CA LYS A 94 -3.11 7.08 7.62
C LYS A 94 -3.87 5.75 7.57
N ALA A 95 -3.16 4.64 7.45
CA ALA A 95 -3.71 3.28 7.47
C ALA A 95 -4.37 2.98 8.82
N TYR A 96 -3.61 3.12 9.90
CA TYR A 96 -4.05 2.78 11.25
C TYR A 96 -5.24 3.65 11.71
N ASN A 97 -5.24 4.94 11.35
CA ASN A 97 -6.32 5.86 11.72
C ASN A 97 -7.57 5.76 10.83
N ASN A 98 -7.55 4.99 9.74
CA ASN A 98 -8.74 4.80 8.92
C ASN A 98 -9.76 3.91 9.66
N PRO A 99 -11.00 4.36 9.92
CA PRO A 99 -12.00 3.57 10.64
C PRO A 99 -12.39 2.25 9.95
N HIS A 100 -12.21 2.15 8.63
CA HIS A 100 -12.51 0.94 7.85
C HIS A 100 -11.33 -0.03 7.73
N ALA A 101 -10.12 0.38 8.14
CA ALA A 101 -8.98 -0.52 8.17
C ALA A 101 -9.09 -1.45 9.37
N LYS A 102 -9.20 -2.76 9.13
CA LYS A 102 -9.35 -3.79 10.16
C LYS A 102 -8.01 -4.25 10.73
N ALA A 103 -7.00 -4.33 9.88
CA ALA A 103 -5.62 -4.61 10.23
C ALA A 103 -4.67 -3.83 9.31
N VAL A 104 -3.43 -3.66 9.75
CA VAL A 104 -2.35 -3.08 8.93
C VAL A 104 -1.32 -4.17 8.65
N ILE A 105 -1.10 -4.47 7.38
CA ILE A 105 -0.02 -5.34 6.91
C ILE A 105 1.12 -4.50 6.31
N ILE A 106 2.34 -4.74 6.80
CA ILE A 106 3.58 -4.23 6.23
C ILE A 106 4.16 -5.33 5.33
N GLU A 107 4.10 -5.15 4.01
CA GLU A 107 4.75 -6.03 3.04
C GLU A 107 6.21 -5.57 2.91
N ALA A 108 7.16 -6.36 3.43
CA ALA A 108 8.56 -6.00 3.55
C ALA A 108 9.45 -6.82 2.60
N GLU A 109 10.23 -6.11 1.78
CA GLU A 109 11.20 -6.63 0.83
C GLU A 109 12.39 -5.65 0.71
N SER A 110 13.26 -5.63 1.73
CA SER A 110 14.37 -4.68 1.81
C SER A 110 15.59 -5.25 2.53
N GLY A 111 16.76 -5.04 1.94
CA GLY A 111 18.05 -5.36 2.57
C GLY A 111 18.48 -4.36 3.65
N GLY A 112 17.75 -3.25 3.80
CA GLY A 112 18.06 -2.16 4.73
C GLY A 112 18.39 -0.85 4.02
N GLY A 113 19.17 0.00 4.67
CA GLY A 113 19.49 1.36 4.23
C GLY A 113 19.82 2.29 5.41
N GLY A 114 19.35 3.53 5.35
CA GLY A 114 19.63 4.56 6.36
C GLY A 114 19.03 4.28 7.75
N PRO A 115 19.81 4.35 8.85
CA PRO A 115 19.28 4.19 10.22
C PRO A 115 18.18 5.18 10.59
N SER A 116 18.26 6.42 10.09
CA SER A 116 17.28 7.48 10.37
C SER A 116 15.88 7.11 9.88
N ASP A 117 15.76 6.57 8.66
CA ASP A 117 14.48 6.14 8.08
C ASP A 117 13.87 4.99 8.89
N ALA A 118 14.70 4.04 9.32
CA ALA A 118 14.25 2.94 10.16
C ALA A 118 13.72 3.41 11.52
N ILE A 119 14.41 4.35 12.17
CA ILE A 119 14.00 4.92 13.46
C ILE A 119 12.65 5.63 13.34
N ILE A 120 12.40 6.36 12.24
CA ILE A 120 11.13 7.05 12.00
C ILE A 120 9.98 6.03 11.95
N ILE A 121 10.15 4.94 11.20
CA ILE A 121 9.15 3.88 11.09
C ILE A 121 8.97 3.14 12.43
N TYR A 122 10.07 2.76 13.07
CA TYR A 122 10.08 2.08 14.38
C TYR A 122 9.27 2.87 15.42
N ARG A 123 9.56 4.17 15.56
CA ARG A 123 8.86 5.06 16.48
C ARG A 123 7.39 5.20 16.12
N GLN A 124 7.06 5.28 14.82
CA GLN A 124 5.68 5.35 14.37
C GLN A 124 4.89 4.10 14.75
N ILE A 125 5.43 2.90 14.53
CA ILE A 125 4.76 1.64 14.91
C ILE A 125 4.54 1.61 16.42
N ASN A 126 5.55 1.94 17.23
CA ASN A 126 5.41 2.01 18.69
C ASN A 126 4.35 3.04 19.15
N ALA A 127 4.31 4.22 18.51
CA ALA A 127 3.32 5.25 18.82
C ALA A 127 1.88 4.81 18.50
N LEU A 128 1.67 4.10 17.38
CA LEU A 128 0.36 3.58 17.00
C LEU A 128 -0.13 2.47 17.94
N ARG A 129 0.76 1.56 18.34
CA ARG A 129 0.44 0.42 19.22
C ARG A 129 0.10 0.83 20.65
N SER A 130 0.75 1.89 21.16
CA SER A 130 0.60 2.33 22.56
C SER A 130 -0.62 3.22 22.81
N HIS A 131 -1.37 3.63 21.77
CA HIS A 131 -2.45 4.62 21.86
C HIS A 131 -2.04 5.95 22.57
N GLN A 132 -0.73 6.20 22.74
CA GLN A 132 -0.22 7.12 23.76
C GLN A 132 -0.14 8.59 23.36
N GLN A 133 -0.52 8.97 22.14
CA GLN A 133 -0.38 10.37 21.70
C GLN A 133 -1.68 10.94 21.14
N LYS A 134 -2.66 11.14 22.03
CA LYS A 134 -3.65 12.21 21.83
C LYS A 134 -3.09 13.48 22.48
N ILE A 135 -2.49 14.35 21.67
CA ILE A 135 -2.27 15.74 22.08
C ILE A 135 -3.66 16.38 22.15
N GLU A 136 -4.19 16.54 23.36
CA GLU A 136 -5.46 17.22 23.58
C GLU A 136 -5.29 18.71 23.24
N ARG A 137 -5.92 19.15 22.15
CA ARG A 137 -6.04 20.58 21.85
C ARG A 137 -7.13 21.17 22.74
N VAL A 138 -6.73 21.75 23.87
CA VAL A 138 -7.63 22.51 24.74
C VAL A 138 -7.88 23.88 24.11
N SER A 139 -9.14 24.20 23.84
CA SER A 139 -9.53 25.53 23.39
C SER A 139 -9.45 26.54 24.55
N HIS A 140 -9.12 27.80 24.29
CA HIS A 140 -9.09 28.84 25.34
C HIS A 140 -10.41 28.99 26.12
N ALA A 141 -11.54 28.54 25.55
CA ALA A 141 -12.86 28.59 26.17
C ALA A 141 -13.09 27.51 27.25
N GLU A 142 -12.33 26.40 27.24
CA GLU A 142 -12.50 25.29 28.18
C GLU A 142 -11.57 25.37 29.39
N SER A 143 -10.51 26.18 29.31
CA SER A 143 -9.53 26.43 30.39
C SER A 143 -10.17 27.02 31.67
N THR A 144 -11.34 27.68 31.55
CA THR A 144 -12.03 28.33 32.67
C THR A 144 -13.10 27.46 33.34
N SER A 145 -13.33 26.24 32.87
CA SER A 145 -14.30 25.32 33.48
C SER A 145 -13.63 24.39 34.49
N LYS A 146 -14.20 24.31 35.70
CA LYS A 146 -13.73 23.46 36.82
C LYS A 146 -13.51 22.00 36.38
N PRO A 147 -12.54 21.27 36.96
CA PRO A 147 -12.26 19.89 36.57
C PRO A 147 -13.49 19.01 36.79
N ARG A 148 -13.95 18.37 35.71
CA ARG A 148 -15.03 17.40 35.70
C ARG A 148 -14.52 16.11 36.36
N ASN A 149 -15.28 15.58 37.32
CA ASN A 149 -14.92 14.39 38.10
C ASN A 149 -14.54 13.20 37.19
N THR A 150 -13.32 12.68 37.35
CA THR A 150 -12.70 11.67 36.47
C THR A 150 -12.93 10.21 36.88
N SER A 151 -13.83 9.94 37.84
CA SER A 151 -14.01 8.60 38.40
C SER A 151 -14.67 7.60 37.45
N ASP A 152 -15.62 8.03 36.61
CA ASP A 152 -16.35 7.13 35.67
C ASP A 152 -15.53 6.73 34.42
N HIS A 153 -14.48 7.47 34.09
CA HIS A 153 -13.63 7.16 32.92
C HIS A 153 -12.64 6.02 33.17
N SER A 154 -12.33 5.70 34.43
CA SER A 154 -11.31 4.69 34.78
C SER A 154 -11.78 3.25 34.49
N ALA A 155 -13.03 2.92 34.84
CA ALA A 155 -13.59 1.58 34.64
C ALA A 155 -13.86 1.27 33.16
N SER A 156 -14.39 2.24 32.41
CA SER A 156 -14.63 2.11 30.96
C SER A 156 -13.33 1.95 30.17
N ARG A 157 -12.28 2.68 30.54
CA ARG A 157 -10.95 2.58 29.93
C ARG A 157 -10.29 1.23 30.22
N SER A 158 -10.37 0.73 31.45
CA SER A 158 -9.86 -0.59 31.83
C SER A 158 -10.51 -1.73 31.05
N GLN A 159 -11.81 -1.64 30.75
CA GLN A 159 -12.51 -2.66 29.95
C GLN A 159 -12.11 -2.58 28.47
N ALA A 160 -11.99 -1.37 27.91
CA ALA A 160 -11.55 -1.17 26.53
C ALA A 160 -10.12 -1.69 26.31
N ASP A 161 -9.21 -1.43 27.25
CA ASP A 161 -7.83 -1.92 27.22
C ASP A 161 -7.79 -3.45 27.29
N SER A 162 -8.65 -4.07 28.12
CA SER A 162 -8.78 -5.52 28.20
C SER A 162 -9.31 -6.14 26.89
N ASN A 163 -10.29 -5.51 26.25
CA ASN A 163 -10.84 -5.99 24.98
C ASN A 163 -9.82 -5.86 23.83
N ALA A 164 -9.04 -4.78 23.82
CA ALA A 164 -7.98 -4.56 22.84
C ALA A 164 -6.88 -5.64 22.95
N GLU A 165 -6.43 -5.94 24.17
CA GLU A 165 -5.45 -7.00 24.43
C GLU A 165 -5.97 -8.39 24.04
N LEU A 166 -7.24 -8.69 24.34
CA LEU A 166 -7.85 -9.96 23.94
C LEU A 166 -7.98 -10.07 22.41
N SER A 167 -8.46 -9.00 21.75
CA SER A 167 -8.59 -8.92 20.30
C SER A 167 -7.24 -9.13 19.61
N LYS A 168 -6.20 -8.45 20.10
CA LYS A 168 -4.81 -8.64 19.66
C LYS A 168 -4.36 -10.09 19.78
N ARG A 169 -4.45 -10.70 20.96
CA ARG A 169 -4.00 -12.09 21.19
C ARG A 169 -4.75 -13.07 20.30
N ASN A 170 -6.09 -12.99 20.28
CA ASN A 170 -6.91 -13.86 19.43
C ASN A 170 -6.54 -13.73 17.95
N THR A 171 -6.30 -12.50 17.47
CA THR A 171 -5.88 -12.27 16.10
C THR A 171 -4.54 -12.95 15.80
N LEU A 172 -3.54 -12.73 16.64
CA LEU A 172 -2.20 -13.30 16.42
C LEU A 172 -2.19 -14.84 16.51
N ASP A 173 -2.96 -15.41 17.45
CA ASP A 173 -3.07 -16.86 17.62
C ASP A 173 -3.73 -17.52 16.40
N VAL A 174 -4.87 -16.99 15.95
CA VAL A 174 -5.58 -17.51 14.77
C VAL A 174 -4.75 -17.33 13.51
N LEU A 175 -4.10 -16.17 13.37
CA LEU A 175 -3.23 -15.87 12.23
C LEU A 175 -2.03 -16.81 12.17
N SER A 176 -1.40 -17.11 13.30
CA SER A 176 -0.25 -18.02 13.37
C SER A 176 -0.66 -19.48 13.15
N ALA A 177 -1.70 -19.95 13.84
CA ALA A 177 -2.17 -21.33 13.74
C ALA A 177 -2.88 -21.65 12.41
N GLY A 178 -3.40 -20.64 11.71
CA GLY A 178 -4.22 -20.82 10.51
C GLY A 178 -5.56 -21.52 10.77
N SER A 179 -5.93 -21.65 12.04
CA SER A 179 -7.14 -22.32 12.53
C SER A 179 -7.50 -21.75 13.90
N GLY A 180 -8.76 -21.94 14.30
CA GLY A 180 -9.28 -21.44 15.58
C GLY A 180 -10.56 -20.61 15.41
N HIS A 181 -11.03 -20.05 16.53
CA HIS A 181 -12.23 -19.20 16.55
C HIS A 181 -11.80 -17.74 16.62
N PHE A 182 -12.03 -17.00 15.53
CA PHE A 182 -11.83 -15.55 15.51
C PHE A 182 -13.02 -14.86 16.18
N ILE A 183 -12.75 -14.01 17.17
CA ILE A 183 -13.77 -13.30 17.94
C ILE A 183 -14.10 -11.99 17.20
N SER A 184 -15.06 -12.06 16.27
CA SER A 184 -15.46 -10.92 15.42
C SER A 184 -15.98 -9.72 16.20
N ASP A 185 -16.61 -9.92 17.36
CA ASP A 185 -17.25 -8.85 18.13
C ASP A 185 -16.27 -7.78 18.64
N MET A 186 -14.98 -8.12 18.73
CA MET A 186 -13.92 -7.23 19.22
C MET A 186 -12.91 -6.85 18.11
N GLU A 187 -13.20 -7.15 16.84
CA GLU A 187 -12.29 -6.93 15.71
C GLU A 187 -11.88 -5.45 15.55
N ASN A 188 -12.74 -4.52 15.99
CA ASN A 188 -12.50 -3.08 15.91
C ASN A 188 -11.88 -2.51 17.20
N SER A 189 -11.68 -3.34 18.24
CA SER A 189 -11.07 -2.92 19.50
C SER A 189 -9.55 -2.72 19.39
N TYR A 190 -8.90 -3.38 18.44
CA TYR A 190 -7.47 -3.24 18.19
C TYR A 190 -7.16 -3.51 16.71
N LYS A 191 -6.29 -2.70 16.10
CA LYS A 191 -5.83 -2.92 14.73
C LYS A 191 -4.41 -3.46 14.76
N PRO A 192 -4.19 -4.75 14.55
CA PRO A 192 -2.86 -5.33 14.62
C PRO A 192 -1.98 -4.81 13.48
N ILE A 193 -0.70 -4.55 13.78
CA ILE A 193 0.33 -4.26 12.79
C ILE A 193 1.13 -5.54 12.55
N ILE A 194 0.95 -6.14 11.38
CA ILE A 194 1.55 -7.42 10.98
C ILE A 194 2.56 -7.18 9.89
N VAL A 195 3.74 -7.79 9.97
CA VAL A 195 4.76 -7.71 8.94
C VAL A 195 4.80 -9.03 8.18
N SER A 196 4.85 -8.96 6.86
CA SER A 196 4.98 -10.10 5.96
C SER A 196 6.22 -9.92 5.11
N VAL A 197 7.24 -10.74 5.37
CA VAL A 197 8.52 -10.73 4.65
C VAL A 197 8.48 -11.77 3.54
N LYS A 198 8.75 -11.35 2.30
CA LYS A 198 8.77 -12.26 1.14
C LYS A 198 10.16 -12.84 0.88
N GLY A 199 11.17 -12.00 0.65
CA GLY A 199 12.54 -12.44 0.37
C GLY A 199 13.54 -11.98 1.43
N ILE A 200 13.57 -10.69 1.74
CA ILE A 200 14.47 -10.15 2.75
C ILE A 200 13.85 -9.00 3.55
N CYS A 201 14.09 -8.99 4.85
CA CYS A 201 13.95 -7.80 5.68
C CYS A 201 15.08 -7.77 6.70
N ALA A 202 16.17 -7.12 6.32
CA ALA A 202 17.43 -7.12 7.06
C ALA A 202 17.87 -5.70 7.43
N SER A 203 18.75 -5.57 8.42
CA SER A 203 19.36 -4.31 8.86
C SER A 203 18.28 -3.26 9.15
N ALA A 204 18.32 -2.08 8.51
CA ALA A 204 17.35 -1.01 8.70
C ALA A 204 15.88 -1.46 8.51
N CYS A 205 15.60 -2.43 7.62
CA CYS A 205 14.25 -2.98 7.46
C CYS A 205 13.83 -3.70 8.74
N TYR A 206 14.69 -4.58 9.25
CA TYR A 206 14.41 -5.33 10.47
C TYR A 206 14.27 -4.40 11.67
N TYR A 207 15.12 -3.37 11.77
CA TYR A 207 14.99 -2.31 12.77
C TYR A 207 13.59 -1.70 12.73
N ALA A 208 13.20 -1.17 11.57
CA ALA A 208 11.94 -0.47 11.36
C ALA A 208 10.73 -1.29 11.83
N VAL A 209 10.73 -2.59 11.55
CA VAL A 209 9.58 -3.48 11.78
C VAL A 209 9.66 -4.31 13.06
N SER A 210 10.78 -4.27 13.79
CA SER A 210 10.96 -4.99 15.06
C SER A 210 9.88 -4.75 16.13
N PRO A 211 9.18 -3.60 16.21
CA PRO A 211 8.11 -3.41 17.19
C PRO A 211 6.74 -3.80 16.67
N ALA A 212 6.61 -4.44 15.50
CA ALA A 212 5.32 -4.92 15.01
C ALA A 212 4.70 -5.98 15.96
N ASP A 213 3.38 -6.16 15.90
CA ASP A 213 2.68 -7.13 16.75
C ASP A 213 3.05 -8.57 16.38
N ALA A 214 3.22 -8.84 15.09
CA ALA A 214 3.80 -10.07 14.58
C ALA A 214 4.60 -9.82 13.30
N ILE A 215 5.64 -10.62 13.11
CA ILE A 215 6.47 -10.67 11.90
C ILE A 215 6.42 -12.10 11.38
N PHE A 216 5.92 -12.28 10.17
CA PHE A 216 5.94 -13.55 9.46
C PHE A 216 6.88 -13.45 8.27
N ALA A 217 7.55 -14.54 7.94
CA ALA A 217 8.45 -14.58 6.81
C ALA A 217 8.25 -15.88 6.02
N ASP A 218 8.39 -15.79 4.70
CA ASP A 218 8.47 -16.95 3.82
C ASP A 218 9.62 -17.88 4.24
N SER A 219 9.50 -19.19 4.02
CA SER A 219 10.51 -20.17 4.45
C SER A 219 11.91 -19.90 3.89
N SER A 220 11.99 -19.28 2.71
CA SER A 220 13.26 -18.93 2.05
C SER A 220 13.80 -17.54 2.43
N ALA A 221 13.06 -16.78 3.23
CA ALA A 221 13.40 -15.41 3.54
C ALA A 221 14.61 -15.27 4.50
N LEU A 222 15.24 -14.10 4.42
CA LEU A 222 16.35 -13.70 5.28
C LEU A 222 15.97 -12.49 6.14
N THR A 223 16.28 -12.57 7.43
CA THR A 223 16.07 -11.47 8.39
C THR A 223 17.30 -11.26 9.26
N GLY A 224 17.24 -10.33 10.23
CA GLY A 224 18.36 -9.99 11.08
C GLY A 224 19.26 -8.94 10.43
N SER A 225 20.55 -9.22 10.29
CA SER A 225 21.58 -8.23 9.95
C SER A 225 21.56 -7.04 10.91
N ILE A 226 21.42 -7.34 12.21
CA ILE A 226 21.39 -6.31 13.26
C ILE A 226 22.83 -5.83 13.46
N GLY A 227 23.12 -4.66 12.92
CA GLY A 227 24.43 -4.04 12.91
C GLY A 227 24.41 -2.76 12.07
N VAL A 228 25.45 -1.95 12.24
CA VAL A 228 25.66 -0.70 11.49
C VAL A 228 27.01 -0.73 10.81
N ARG A 229 27.12 -0.10 9.65
CA ARG A 229 28.36 0.00 8.88
C ARG A 229 28.52 1.43 8.38
N MET A 230 29.77 1.87 8.30
CA MET A 230 30.17 3.09 7.62
C MET A 230 31.38 2.76 6.76
N ASP A 231 31.35 3.19 5.50
CA ASP A 231 32.42 2.94 4.55
C ASP A 231 33.29 4.19 4.39
N HIS A 232 34.61 3.99 4.28
CA HIS A 232 35.58 5.04 3.95
C HIS A 232 36.55 4.51 2.89
N TRP A 233 36.85 5.35 1.91
CA TRP A 233 37.67 5.01 0.75
C TRP A 233 38.91 5.88 0.74
N ASN A 234 40.10 5.28 0.80
CA ASN A 234 41.36 6.02 0.69
C ASN A 234 41.87 6.01 -0.76
N LEU A 235 41.75 7.17 -1.41
CA LEU A 235 42.11 7.43 -2.80
C LEU A 235 43.46 8.16 -2.94
N SER A 236 44.19 8.42 -1.84
CA SER A 236 45.48 9.15 -1.85
C SER A 236 46.45 8.65 -2.92
N ARG A 237 46.64 7.32 -3.04
CA ARG A 237 47.53 6.73 -4.05
C ARG A 237 47.09 6.97 -5.49
N VAL A 238 45.78 7.08 -5.76
CA VAL A 238 45.25 7.42 -7.08
C VAL A 238 45.61 8.87 -7.40
N MET A 239 45.41 9.77 -6.45
CA MET A 239 45.73 11.19 -6.56
C MET A 239 47.22 11.43 -6.81
N ASP A 240 48.09 10.70 -6.07
CA ASP A 240 49.54 10.72 -6.28
C ASP A 240 49.92 10.29 -7.70
N THR A 241 49.26 9.26 -8.23
CA THR A 241 49.52 8.75 -9.59
C THR A 241 49.20 9.77 -10.68
N VAL A 242 48.12 10.55 -10.50
CA VAL A 242 47.71 11.57 -11.47
C VAL A 242 48.33 12.95 -11.19
N GLY A 243 49.12 13.08 -10.13
CA GLY A 243 49.82 14.31 -9.78
C GLY A 243 48.92 15.42 -9.22
N VAL A 244 47.75 15.07 -8.67
CA VAL A 244 46.81 16.04 -8.06
C VAL A 244 46.90 15.94 -6.54
N LYS A 245 46.92 17.08 -5.84
CA LYS A 245 46.89 17.14 -4.38
C LYS A 245 45.62 17.79 -3.89
N ASN A 246 45.04 17.22 -2.83
CA ASN A 246 44.03 17.87 -2.02
C ASN A 246 44.72 18.51 -0.81
N GLU A 247 44.46 19.79 -0.56
CA GLU A 247 45.02 20.55 0.57
C GLU A 247 43.86 21.26 1.29
N PRO A 248 43.13 20.56 2.18
CA PRO A 248 41.93 21.11 2.79
C PRO A 248 42.30 22.14 3.87
N LEU A 249 41.63 23.30 3.84
CA LEU A 249 41.68 24.29 4.92
C LEU A 249 40.41 24.12 5.77
N THR A 250 40.57 23.66 7.01
CA THR A 250 39.44 23.35 7.89
C THR A 250 39.51 24.10 9.21
N ALA A 251 38.33 24.27 9.83
CA ALA A 251 38.18 24.74 11.19
C ALA A 251 37.46 23.67 12.00
N GLY A 252 38.09 23.21 13.08
CA GLY A 252 37.64 22.08 13.90
C GLY A 252 38.40 20.78 13.58
N GLU A 253 38.84 20.08 14.61
CA GLU A 253 39.77 18.93 14.53
C GLU A 253 39.27 17.78 13.64
N PHE A 254 37.97 17.50 13.62
CA PHE A 254 37.39 16.40 12.86
C PHE A 254 36.69 16.85 11.57
N LYS A 255 36.92 18.07 11.10
CA LYS A 255 36.16 18.64 9.98
C LYS A 255 36.57 18.07 8.61
N ASP A 256 37.76 17.48 8.54
CA ASP A 256 38.30 16.68 7.45
C ASP A 256 38.16 15.15 7.71
N ALA A 257 37.46 14.75 8.78
CA ALA A 257 37.23 13.35 9.06
C ALA A 257 36.55 12.65 7.88
N LEU A 258 37.05 11.45 7.54
CA LEU A 258 36.59 10.62 6.42
C LEU A 258 36.85 11.22 5.02
N ASP A 259 37.65 12.29 4.89
CA ASP A 259 38.10 12.78 3.59
C ASP A 259 38.76 11.65 2.79
N PRO A 260 38.24 11.30 1.60
CA PRO A 260 38.72 10.15 0.84
C PRO A 260 40.14 10.34 0.27
N TYR A 261 40.68 11.55 0.27
CA TYR A 261 41.98 11.86 -0.32
C TYR A 261 43.15 11.67 0.66
N HIS A 262 42.86 11.37 1.93
CA HIS A 262 43.86 11.12 2.97
C HIS A 262 43.63 9.79 3.69
N PRO A 263 44.69 9.12 4.19
CA PRO A 263 44.52 7.98 5.07
C PRO A 263 43.78 8.35 6.37
N LEU A 264 42.89 7.47 6.82
CA LEU A 264 42.20 7.64 8.09
C LEU A 264 43.19 7.62 9.27
N SER A 265 43.23 8.70 10.06
CA SER A 265 44.03 8.76 11.29
C SER A 265 43.49 7.83 12.37
N ASP A 266 44.34 7.43 13.32
CA ASP A 266 43.93 6.58 14.45
C ASP A 266 42.89 7.28 15.33
N ALA A 267 43.03 8.59 15.56
CA ALA A 267 42.07 9.38 16.31
C ALA A 267 40.68 9.39 15.64
N THR A 268 40.62 9.62 14.31
CA THR A 268 39.35 9.58 13.57
C THR A 268 38.77 8.17 13.54
N ARG A 269 39.60 7.14 13.38
CA ARG A 269 39.16 5.74 13.44
C ARG A 269 38.51 5.40 14.78
N ASP A 270 39.18 5.75 15.88
CA ASP A 270 38.70 5.48 17.23
C ASP A 270 37.42 6.25 17.53
N PHE A 271 37.35 7.52 17.11
CA PHE A 271 36.13 8.33 17.23
C PHE A 271 34.95 7.70 16.47
N MET A 272 35.13 7.39 15.19
CA MET A 272 34.06 6.84 14.34
C MET A 272 33.62 5.44 14.80
N GLN A 273 34.55 4.58 15.24
CA GLN A 273 34.20 3.26 15.75
C GLN A 273 33.47 3.37 17.09
N LYS A 274 34.11 3.96 18.11
CA LYS A 274 33.64 3.86 19.49
C LYS A 274 32.48 4.80 19.82
N GLN A 275 32.48 6.01 19.25
CA GLN A 275 31.50 7.04 19.61
C GLN A 275 30.32 7.07 18.65
N ILE A 276 30.51 6.65 17.39
CA ILE A 276 29.46 6.67 16.37
C ILE A 276 28.91 5.26 16.14
N LEU A 277 29.72 4.33 15.61
CA LEU A 277 29.22 3.01 15.23
C LEU A 277 28.77 2.16 16.42
N ASP A 278 29.59 2.04 17.47
CA ASP A 278 29.23 1.23 18.65
C ASP A 278 27.98 1.80 19.35
N ALA A 279 27.90 3.13 19.49
CA ALA A 279 26.72 3.78 20.08
C ALA A 279 25.45 3.57 19.24
N MET A 280 25.54 3.67 17.91
CA MET A 280 24.42 3.41 17.01
C MET A 280 24.01 1.94 17.02
N HIS A 281 24.97 1.03 17.15
CA HIS A 281 24.72 -0.41 17.25
C HIS A 281 23.97 -0.76 18.54
N GLU A 282 24.42 -0.23 19.67
CA GLU A 282 23.76 -0.43 20.96
C GLU A 282 22.33 0.15 20.98
N GLN A 283 22.10 1.30 20.32
CA GLN A 283 20.74 1.82 20.17
C GLN A 283 19.85 0.89 19.35
N PHE A 284 20.34 0.38 18.22
CA PHE A 284 19.59 -0.56 17.38
C PHE A 284 19.26 -1.84 18.17
N ILE A 285 20.24 -2.38 18.87
CA ILE A 285 20.06 -3.51 19.78
C ILE A 285 18.95 -3.25 20.80
N ALA A 286 19.02 -2.13 21.52
CA ALA A 286 18.07 -1.80 22.58
C ALA A 286 16.64 -1.69 22.04
N ASP A 287 16.48 -1.10 20.85
CA ASP A 287 15.19 -0.97 20.19
C ASP A 287 14.64 -2.32 19.71
N VAL A 288 15.49 -3.24 19.23
CA VAL A 288 15.07 -4.60 18.89
C VAL A 288 14.64 -5.38 20.13
N GLU A 289 15.41 -5.30 21.22
CA GLU A 289 15.07 -5.94 22.50
C GLU A 289 13.75 -5.40 23.05
N GLN A 290 13.53 -4.09 22.98
CA GLN A 290 12.27 -3.46 23.39
C GLN A 290 11.10 -3.88 22.48
N GLY A 291 11.29 -3.85 21.17
CA GLY A 291 10.24 -4.12 20.18
C GLY A 291 9.76 -5.57 20.21
N ARG A 292 10.70 -6.53 20.29
CA ARG A 292 10.42 -7.97 20.36
C ARG A 292 10.04 -8.43 21.77
N GLY A 293 10.56 -7.76 22.80
CA GLY A 293 10.26 -8.04 24.20
C GLY A 293 10.53 -9.49 24.57
N LYS A 294 9.58 -10.12 25.28
CA LYS A 294 9.69 -11.51 25.77
C LYS A 294 9.78 -12.58 24.67
N LYS A 295 9.55 -12.22 23.41
CA LYS A 295 9.67 -13.16 22.29
C LYS A 295 11.13 -13.45 21.96
N LEU A 296 12.01 -12.46 22.15
CA LEU A 296 13.43 -12.53 21.83
C LEU A 296 14.17 -13.37 22.88
N LEU A 297 15.27 -14.00 22.46
CA LEU A 297 16.25 -14.58 23.38
C LEU A 297 16.70 -13.56 24.43
N SER A 298 17.01 -14.05 25.64
CA SER A 298 17.66 -13.20 26.64
C SER A 298 19.04 -12.74 26.13
N ARG A 299 19.54 -11.62 26.66
CA ARG A 299 20.83 -11.06 26.23
C ARG A 299 21.98 -12.09 26.21
N PRO A 300 22.19 -12.92 27.26
CA PRO A 300 23.26 -13.92 27.24
C PRO A 300 23.07 -14.99 26.15
N GLU A 301 21.84 -15.41 25.87
CA GLU A 301 21.53 -16.39 24.83
C GLU A 301 21.71 -15.79 23.44
N ALA A 302 21.30 -14.53 23.24
CA ALA A 302 21.51 -13.77 22.02
C ALA A 302 23.01 -13.59 21.73
N ASP A 303 23.82 -13.25 22.74
CA ASP A 303 25.27 -13.11 22.62
C ASP A 303 25.93 -14.45 22.28
N ALA A 304 25.48 -15.56 22.86
CA ALA A 304 26.01 -16.90 22.59
C ALA A 304 25.86 -17.34 21.12
N VAL A 305 24.82 -16.86 20.42
CA VAL A 305 24.62 -17.10 18.97
C VAL A 305 25.13 -15.95 18.10
N ALA A 306 25.71 -14.92 18.71
CA ALA A 306 26.13 -13.67 18.08
C ALA A 306 24.98 -13.01 17.27
N LEU A 307 23.79 -12.92 17.89
CA LEU A 307 22.56 -12.44 17.26
C LEU A 307 22.72 -11.04 16.65
N TYR A 308 23.49 -10.18 17.33
CA TYR A 308 23.71 -8.78 16.98
C TYR A 308 25.01 -8.55 16.18
N SER A 309 25.58 -9.57 15.55
CA SER A 309 26.86 -9.42 14.83
C SER A 309 26.73 -8.95 13.38
N GLY A 310 25.55 -8.47 12.95
CA GLY A 310 25.26 -8.20 11.54
C GLY A 310 25.03 -9.43 10.66
N ARG A 311 24.88 -10.64 11.22
CA ARG A 311 24.54 -11.85 10.47
C ARG A 311 23.08 -11.85 10.03
N VAL A 312 22.83 -12.38 8.83
CA VAL A 312 21.47 -12.74 8.39
C VAL A 312 21.09 -14.13 8.89
N TRP A 313 19.80 -14.32 9.12
CA TRP A 313 19.24 -15.56 9.66
C TRP A 313 18.13 -16.06 8.74
N THR A 314 18.08 -17.38 8.53
CA THR A 314 16.94 -18.01 7.84
C THR A 314 15.69 -17.91 8.70
N THR A 315 14.51 -18.02 8.09
CA THR A 315 13.21 -18.02 8.78
C THR A 315 13.18 -18.96 9.98
N GLN A 316 13.67 -20.19 9.84
CA GLN A 316 13.71 -21.17 10.93
C GLN A 316 14.64 -20.79 12.09
N GLN A 317 15.77 -20.15 11.81
CA GLN A 317 16.64 -19.60 12.86
C GLN A 317 16.01 -18.39 13.53
N ALA A 318 15.43 -17.49 12.73
CA ALA A 318 14.79 -16.27 13.21
C ALA A 318 13.61 -16.56 14.15
N ILE A 319 12.82 -17.61 13.88
CA ILE A 319 11.76 -18.09 14.79
C ILE A 319 12.38 -18.55 16.11
N ARG A 320 13.41 -19.41 16.07
CA ARG A 320 14.07 -19.92 17.29
C ARG A 320 14.69 -18.82 18.14
N TYR A 321 15.17 -17.75 17.51
CA TYR A 321 15.79 -16.63 18.21
C TYR A 321 14.78 -15.56 18.65
N GLY A 322 13.49 -15.71 18.27
CA GLY A 322 12.45 -14.73 18.58
C GLY A 322 12.45 -13.48 17.71
N LEU A 323 13.24 -13.47 16.64
CA LEU A 323 13.30 -12.37 15.69
C LEU A 323 12.00 -12.24 14.88
N ILE A 324 11.33 -13.35 14.61
CA ILE A 324 10.04 -13.42 13.91
C ILE A 324 9.10 -14.39 14.63
N ASP A 325 7.83 -14.39 14.23
CA ASP A 325 6.73 -15.08 14.91
C ASP A 325 6.27 -16.35 14.18
N GLY A 326 6.61 -16.52 12.90
CA GLY A 326 6.25 -17.73 12.18
C GLY A 326 6.71 -17.76 10.72
N ASP A 327 6.63 -18.96 10.14
CA ASP A 327 6.92 -19.26 8.75
C ASP A 327 5.60 -19.24 7.97
N LEU A 328 5.34 -18.14 7.27
CA LEU A 328 4.15 -17.97 6.43
C LEU A 328 4.50 -17.17 5.19
N THR A 329 3.99 -17.62 4.05
CA THR A 329 4.08 -16.87 2.80
C THR A 329 3.18 -15.62 2.84
N PRO A 330 3.48 -14.56 2.06
CA PRO A 330 2.60 -13.40 1.95
C PRO A 330 1.17 -13.75 1.50
N VAL A 331 1.01 -14.82 0.72
CA VAL A 331 -0.30 -15.32 0.27
C VAL A 331 -1.09 -15.89 1.44
N GLU A 332 -0.45 -16.67 2.32
CA GLU A 332 -1.10 -17.22 3.51
C GLU A 332 -1.50 -16.12 4.49
N VAL A 333 -0.61 -15.15 4.75
CA VAL A 333 -0.94 -14.01 5.63
C VAL A 333 -2.18 -13.28 5.11
N ARG A 334 -2.21 -12.93 3.81
CA ARG A 334 -3.39 -12.29 3.20
C ARG A 334 -4.63 -13.17 3.26
N SER A 335 -4.51 -14.45 2.92
CA SER A 335 -5.65 -15.38 2.91
C SER A 335 -6.29 -15.53 4.29
N ARG A 336 -5.46 -15.68 5.34
CA ARG A 336 -5.92 -15.79 6.72
C ARG A 336 -6.59 -14.48 7.19
N LEU A 337 -5.99 -13.33 6.92
CA LEU A 337 -6.60 -12.02 7.24
C LEU A 337 -7.94 -11.81 6.53
N SER A 338 -8.05 -12.19 5.25
CA SER A 338 -9.30 -12.11 4.51
C SER A 338 -10.40 -12.98 5.11
N GLN A 339 -10.07 -14.18 5.58
CA GLN A 339 -11.02 -15.07 6.25
C GLN A 339 -11.45 -14.52 7.62
N MET A 340 -10.50 -14.01 8.41
CA MET A 340 -10.76 -13.48 9.74
C MET A 340 -11.69 -12.26 9.69
N TYR A 341 -11.38 -11.28 8.84
CA TYR A 341 -12.11 -10.01 8.76
C TYR A 341 -13.19 -9.97 7.68
N SER A 342 -13.49 -11.11 7.04
CA SER A 342 -14.53 -11.24 6.01
C SER A 342 -14.42 -10.19 4.88
N THR A 343 -13.20 -9.85 4.47
CA THR A 343 -12.93 -8.87 3.39
C THR A 343 -11.90 -9.38 2.39
N THR A 344 -12.15 -9.13 1.12
CA THR A 344 -11.20 -9.39 0.03
C THR A 344 -10.44 -8.14 -0.40
N ILE A 345 -10.74 -6.99 0.22
CA ILE A 345 -10.20 -5.69 -0.18
C ILE A 345 -8.87 -5.46 0.54
N PHE A 346 -7.81 -5.25 -0.25
CA PHE A 346 -6.51 -4.81 0.23
C PHE A 346 -6.19 -3.46 -0.39
N LYS A 347 -6.01 -2.44 0.45
CA LYS A 347 -5.70 -1.08 -0.01
C LYS A 347 -4.27 -0.71 0.34
N THR A 348 -3.45 -0.38 -0.66
CA THR A 348 -2.09 0.13 -0.43
C THR A 348 -2.11 1.63 -0.12
N TYR A 349 -1.38 2.04 0.92
CA TYR A 349 -1.38 3.43 1.42
C TYR A 349 -0.19 4.27 0.96
N ASN A 350 0.86 3.64 0.44
CA ASN A 350 2.03 4.28 -0.15
C ASN A 350 2.29 3.80 -1.60
N GLU A 351 1.22 3.49 -2.34
CA GLU A 351 1.33 3.25 -3.77
C GLU A 351 1.51 4.57 -4.53
N PRO A 352 2.34 4.60 -5.59
CA PRO A 352 2.44 5.76 -6.47
C PRO A 352 1.04 6.07 -7.02
N GLN A 353 0.52 7.26 -6.72
CA GLN A 353 -0.82 7.65 -7.14
C GLN A 353 -0.89 7.65 -8.67
N ARG A 354 -1.61 6.70 -9.26
CA ARG A 354 -1.99 6.78 -10.67
C ARG A 354 -2.92 7.97 -10.83
N SER A 355 -2.42 9.07 -11.39
CA SER A 355 -3.17 10.32 -11.48
C SER A 355 -4.53 10.12 -12.16
N LEU A 356 -5.56 10.85 -11.73
CA LEU A 356 -6.87 10.91 -12.38
C LEU A 356 -6.77 11.17 -13.90
N ARG A 357 -5.72 11.87 -14.35
CA ARG A 357 -5.42 12.10 -15.77
C ARG A 357 -5.14 10.80 -16.52
N SER A 358 -4.48 9.82 -15.90
CA SER A 358 -4.23 8.52 -16.51
C SER A 358 -5.52 7.68 -16.66
N ALA A 359 -6.42 7.73 -15.68
CA ALA A 359 -7.72 7.06 -15.75
C ALA A 359 -8.67 7.75 -16.75
N LEU A 360 -8.68 9.10 -16.77
CA LEU A 360 -9.46 9.89 -17.71
C LEU A 360 -8.94 9.72 -19.15
N GLY A 361 -7.62 9.60 -19.34
CA GLY A 361 -7.01 9.27 -20.63
C GLY A 361 -7.44 7.91 -21.17
N MET A 362 -7.56 6.90 -20.29
CA MET A 362 -8.08 5.58 -20.66
C MET A 362 -9.57 5.64 -21.04
N LEU A 363 -10.40 6.39 -20.31
CA LEU A 363 -11.82 6.61 -20.63
C LEU A 363 -12.02 7.33 -21.97
N MET A 364 -11.25 8.38 -22.22
CA MET A 364 -11.27 9.09 -23.51
C MET A 364 -10.85 8.20 -24.67
N SER A 365 -9.87 7.30 -24.46
CA SER A 365 -9.47 6.32 -25.49
C SER A 365 -10.58 5.31 -25.82
N LEU A 366 -11.43 4.98 -24.85
CA LEU A 366 -12.59 4.10 -25.05
C LEU A 366 -13.72 4.83 -25.79
N SER A 367 -13.99 6.11 -25.48
CA SER A 367 -15.01 6.88 -26.19
C SER A 367 -14.64 7.16 -27.65
N THR A 368 -13.36 7.40 -27.95
CA THR A 368 -12.89 7.54 -29.34
C THR A 368 -13.05 6.25 -30.14
N ASN A 369 -12.94 5.08 -29.48
CA ASN A 369 -13.18 3.77 -30.11
C ASN A 369 -14.68 3.51 -30.38
N VAL A 370 -15.58 4.05 -29.55
CA VAL A 370 -17.03 3.98 -29.77
C VAL A 370 -17.45 4.87 -30.95
N GLU A 371 -16.87 6.05 -31.13
CA GLU A 371 -17.09 6.91 -32.30
C GLU A 371 -16.60 6.25 -33.60
N THR A 372 -15.48 5.52 -33.55
CA THR A 372 -15.01 4.73 -34.70
C THR A 372 -15.94 3.56 -34.99
N LEU A 373 -16.47 2.86 -33.97
CA LEU A 373 -17.48 1.82 -34.13
C LEU A 373 -18.78 2.36 -34.75
N ALA A 374 -19.25 3.53 -34.29
CA ALA A 374 -20.40 4.22 -34.87
C ALA A 374 -20.17 4.63 -36.33
N GLY A 375 -18.96 5.11 -36.66
CA GLY A 375 -18.55 5.42 -38.03
C GLY A 375 -18.46 4.19 -38.94
N THR A 376 -18.11 3.01 -38.42
CA THR A 376 -18.20 1.75 -39.19
C THR A 376 -19.65 1.34 -39.46
N THR A 377 -20.58 1.58 -38.54
CA THR A 377 -22.01 1.28 -38.79
C THR A 377 -22.62 2.20 -39.85
N SER A 378 -22.21 3.47 -39.94
CA SER A 378 -22.65 4.35 -41.02
C SER A 378 -22.10 3.92 -42.37
N ARG A 379 -20.82 3.48 -42.44
CA ARG A 379 -20.22 2.94 -43.67
C ARG A 379 -20.86 1.63 -44.14
N ILE A 380 -21.33 0.80 -43.21
CA ILE A 380 -22.10 -0.41 -43.56
C ILE A 380 -23.50 -0.04 -44.09
N LEU A 381 -24.15 0.97 -43.52
CA LEU A 381 -25.44 1.48 -44.01
C LEU A 381 -25.32 2.19 -45.38
N ASP A 382 -24.23 2.91 -45.64
CA ASP A 382 -23.95 3.52 -46.94
C ASP A 382 -23.55 2.49 -48.02
N SER A 383 -23.07 1.31 -47.61
CA SER A 383 -22.77 0.19 -48.52
C SER A 383 -24.00 -0.60 -48.97
N VAL A 384 -25.16 -0.35 -48.35
CA VAL A 384 -26.45 -0.84 -48.86
C VAL A 384 -26.96 0.17 -49.88
N GLN A 385 -26.53 0.02 -51.14
CA GLN A 385 -27.04 0.79 -52.27
C GLN A 385 -28.57 0.88 -52.23
N ALA A 386 -29.09 2.11 -52.18
CA ALA A 386 -30.47 2.41 -52.50
C ALA A 386 -30.71 2.00 -53.97
N THR A 387 -31.23 0.78 -54.18
CA THR A 387 -31.60 0.32 -55.51
C THR A 387 -32.81 1.12 -56.00
N SER A 388 -32.53 1.97 -56.99
CA SER A 388 -33.41 2.52 -58.03
C SER A 388 -34.66 3.29 -57.59
N TYR A 389 -34.60 4.61 -57.71
CA TYR A 389 -35.76 5.43 -58.06
C TYR A 389 -36.16 5.15 -59.52
N PRO A 390 -37.45 4.94 -59.84
CA PRO A 390 -37.87 4.91 -61.24
C PRO A 390 -37.95 6.35 -61.79
N THR A 391 -37.18 6.63 -62.83
CA THR A 391 -37.34 7.81 -63.68
C THR A 391 -38.60 7.66 -64.54
N VAL A 392 -39.51 8.61 -64.45
CA VAL A 392 -40.70 8.70 -65.31
C VAL A 392 -40.29 9.32 -66.65
N ARG A 393 -40.68 8.70 -67.77
CA ARG A 393 -40.67 9.30 -69.11
C ARG A 393 -42.09 9.73 -69.47
#